data_AF-A0A2V5Y017-F1
#
_entry.id   AF-A0A2V5Y017-F1
#
_cell.length_a   1.000
_cell.length_b   1.000
_cell.length_c   1.000
_cell.angle_alpha   90.00
_cell.angle_beta   90.00
_cell.angle_gamma   90.00
#
_symmetry.space_group_name_H-M   'P 1'
#
loop_
_entity.id
_entity.type
_entity.pdbx_description
1 polymer ?
#
loop_
_entity_poly.entity_id
_entity_poly.type
_entity_poly.pdbx_seq_one_letter_code
_entity_poly.pdbx_strand_id
1 'polypeptide(L)'
;MGVSDRKQNLPQLYRFCFLMLGDSRKAQEVFNTMLREAAVHAAQGELPKEPFWLFREARWRCLEASKTDLQPEPLEIEEHDITSRAASQVKQLEPVQLAIWIAAAPEPQRTALALFYLDEFNYLEILDIAELKLSTLSRCLSQGRRQLQAWLDAKHTGVPEA
;
A
#
# COMPACT_ATOMS: atom_id res chain seq x y z
N MET A 1 -18.81 23.61 7.33
CA MET A 1 -18.07 24.52 6.42
C MET A 1 -16.60 24.14 6.54
N GLY A 2 -15.89 23.57 5.56
CA GLY A 2 -16.21 23.32 4.15
C GLY A 2 -15.90 21.89 3.71
N VAL A 3 -16.87 21.28 3.01
CA VAL A 3 -16.68 20.00 2.30
C VAL A 3 -16.39 20.36 0.84
N SER A 4 -15.28 21.07 0.63
CA SER A 4 -14.87 21.54 -0.69
C SER A 4 -13.38 21.84 -0.69
N ASP A 5 -12.57 20.79 -0.57
CA ASP A 5 -11.27 20.72 -1.26
C ASP A 5 -10.69 19.29 -1.31
N ARG A 6 -11.55 18.25 -1.40
CA ARG A 6 -11.11 16.90 -1.81
C ARG A 6 -10.82 16.87 -3.33
N LYS A 7 -10.01 17.81 -3.80
CA LYS A 7 -9.29 17.64 -5.06
C LYS A 7 -8.26 16.56 -4.75
N GLN A 8 -8.66 15.31 -4.94
CA GLN A 8 -7.78 14.19 -5.32
C GLN A 8 -6.34 14.40 -4.86
N ASN A 9 -5.98 13.94 -3.66
CA ASN A 9 -4.66 14.19 -3.07
C ASN A 9 -3.58 13.50 -3.92
N LEU A 10 -3.14 14.15 -5.00
CA LEU A 10 -2.29 13.58 -6.04
C LEU A 10 -0.96 13.07 -5.47
N PRO A 11 -0.28 13.78 -4.54
CA PRO A 11 0.88 13.24 -3.85
C PRO A 11 0.60 11.91 -3.15
N GLN A 12 -0.55 11.78 -2.50
CA GLN A 12 -0.92 10.55 -1.78
C GLN A 12 -1.36 9.44 -2.72
N LEU A 13 -1.97 9.77 -3.86
CA LEU A 13 -2.26 8.80 -4.90
C LEU A 13 -0.96 8.21 -5.47
N TYR A 14 0.05 9.05 -5.72
CA TYR A 14 1.37 8.57 -6.12
C TYR A 14 2.02 7.70 -5.04
N ARG A 15 2.01 8.15 -3.77
CA ARG A 15 2.54 7.36 -2.64
C ARG A 15 1.82 6.02 -2.51
N PHE A 16 0.51 5.98 -2.70
CA PHE A 16 -0.25 4.75 -2.71
C PHE A 16 0.19 3.81 -3.84
N CYS A 17 0.31 4.30 -5.08
CA CYS A 17 0.84 3.50 -6.18
C CYS A 17 2.26 2.98 -5.88
N PHE A 18 3.10 3.80 -5.25
CA PHE A 18 4.45 3.41 -4.85
C PHE A 18 4.46 2.32 -3.78
N LEU A 19 3.59 2.40 -2.77
CA LEU A 19 3.44 1.34 -1.77
C LEU A 19 2.92 0.03 -2.38
N MET A 20 2.00 0.11 -3.35
CA MET A 20 1.42 -1.06 -4.01
C MET A 20 2.40 -1.77 -4.96
N LEU A 21 3.35 -1.04 -5.55
CA LEU A 21 4.22 -1.56 -6.62
C LEU A 21 5.68 -1.72 -6.21
N GLY A 22 6.14 -1.02 -5.17
CA GLY A 22 7.53 -1.10 -4.68
C GLY A 22 8.58 -0.54 -5.66
N ASP A 23 8.13 -0.04 -6.82
CA ASP A 23 8.96 0.47 -7.92
C ASP A 23 8.45 1.85 -8.33
N SER A 24 9.32 2.86 -8.25
CA SER A 24 8.97 4.25 -8.52
C SER A 24 8.61 4.51 -9.98
N ARG A 25 9.19 3.77 -10.92
CA ARG A 25 8.91 3.88 -12.36
C ARG A 25 7.53 3.29 -12.67
N LYS A 26 7.23 2.08 -12.18
CA LYS A 26 5.90 1.47 -12.33
C LYS A 26 4.82 2.32 -11.67
N ALA A 27 5.08 2.83 -10.47
CA ALA A 27 4.17 3.74 -9.78
C ALA A 27 3.91 5.02 -10.56
N GLN A 28 4.96 5.64 -11.12
CA GLN A 28 4.83 6.84 -11.95
C GLN A 28 4.02 6.57 -13.22
N GLU A 29 4.21 5.41 -13.85
CA GLU A 29 3.48 5.01 -15.05
C GLU A 29 1.98 4.87 -14.78
N VAL A 30 1.62 4.09 -13.75
CA VAL A 30 0.22 3.91 -13.33
C VAL A 30 -0.41 5.25 -12.94
N PHE A 31 0.28 6.05 -12.12
CA PHE A 31 -0.18 7.37 -11.71
C PHE A 31 -0.44 8.29 -12.90
N ASN A 32 0.53 8.44 -13.80
CA ASN A 32 0.40 9.31 -14.97
C ASN A 32 -0.74 8.89 -15.90
N THR A 33 -0.93 7.58 -16.09
CA THR A 33 -2.00 7.05 -16.93
C THR A 33 -3.36 7.37 -16.35
N MET A 34 -3.56 7.14 -15.05
CA MET A 34 -4.80 7.52 -14.38
C MET A 34 -5.08 9.02 -14.44
N LEU A 35 -4.06 9.88 -14.25
CA LEU A 35 -4.28 11.33 -14.33
C LEU A 35 -4.70 11.79 -15.73
N ARG A 36 -4.14 11.18 -16.79
CA ARG A 36 -4.55 11.48 -18.16
C ARG A 36 -6.01 11.14 -18.39
N GLU A 37 -6.44 9.95 -17.97
CA GLU A 37 -7.82 9.50 -18.12
C GLU A 37 -8.78 10.33 -17.27
N ALA A 38 -8.41 10.63 -16.02
CA ALA A 38 -9.17 11.52 -15.14
C ALA A 38 -9.36 12.91 -15.77
N ALA A 39 -8.31 13.46 -16.40
CA ALA A 39 -8.39 14.74 -17.09
C ALA A 39 -9.32 14.70 -18.30
N VAL A 40 -9.31 13.60 -19.09
CA VAL A 40 -10.23 13.40 -20.22
C VAL A 40 -11.68 13.36 -19.73
N HIS A 41 -11.98 12.54 -18.71
CA HIS A 41 -13.32 12.46 -18.14
C HIS A 41 -13.77 13.79 -17.53
N ALA A 42 -12.87 14.51 -16.85
CA ALA A 42 -13.18 15.83 -16.31
C ALA A 42 -13.54 16.84 -17.42
N ALA A 43 -12.81 16.83 -18.54
CA ALA A 43 -13.09 17.70 -19.68
C ALA A 43 -14.45 17.40 -20.34
N GLN A 44 -14.92 16.15 -20.25
CA GLN A 44 -16.23 15.72 -20.75
C GLN A 44 -17.36 15.92 -19.72
N GLY A 45 -17.05 16.32 -18.49
CA GLY A 45 -18.02 16.43 -17.40
C GLY A 45 -18.46 15.06 -16.84
N GLU A 46 -17.68 14.01 -17.11
CA GLU A 46 -17.97 12.60 -16.79
C GLU A 46 -17.13 12.08 -15.61
N LEU A 47 -16.55 12.98 -14.81
CA LEU A 47 -15.74 12.55 -13.67
C LEU A 47 -16.61 11.77 -12.65
N PRO A 48 -16.16 10.58 -12.20
CA PRO A 48 -16.89 9.82 -11.19
C PRO A 48 -17.15 10.65 -9.93
N LYS A 49 -18.37 10.54 -9.38
CA LYS A 49 -18.81 11.29 -8.20
C LYS A 49 -18.58 10.51 -6.91
N GLU A 50 -18.27 9.23 -7.04
CA GLU A 50 -18.01 8.31 -5.95
C GLU A 50 -16.81 8.79 -5.12
N PRO A 51 -16.93 8.81 -3.78
CA PRO A 51 -15.79 9.07 -2.93
C PRO A 51 -14.63 8.11 -3.21
N PHE A 52 -13.41 8.64 -3.20
CA PHE A 52 -12.18 7.86 -3.35
C PHE A 52 -12.06 7.02 -4.63
N TRP A 53 -12.85 7.33 -5.67
CA TRP A 53 -12.82 6.59 -6.94
C TRP A 53 -11.40 6.43 -7.49
N LEU A 54 -10.56 7.46 -7.37
CA LEU A 54 -9.15 7.39 -7.79
C LEU A 54 -8.35 6.32 -7.07
N PHE A 55 -8.57 6.14 -5.76
CA PHE A 55 -7.83 5.13 -4.98
C PHE A 55 -8.33 3.72 -5.29
N ARG A 56 -9.62 3.55 -5.62
CA ARG A 56 -10.17 2.28 -6.11
C ARG A 56 -9.59 1.92 -7.47
N GLU A 57 -9.57 2.88 -8.40
CA GLU A 57 -8.97 2.70 -9.73
C GLU A 57 -7.46 2.43 -9.62
N ALA A 58 -6.76 3.18 -8.76
CA ALA A 58 -5.35 2.98 -8.48
C ALA A 58 -5.05 1.57 -8.00
N ARG A 59 -5.87 1.07 -7.07
CA ARG A 59 -5.74 -0.30 -6.56
C ARG A 59 -5.86 -1.28 -7.71
N TRP A 60 -6.92 -1.20 -8.51
CA TRP A 60 -7.11 -2.09 -9.65
C TRP A 60 -5.92 -2.05 -10.62
N ARG A 61 -5.48 -0.87 -11.05
CA ARG A 61 -4.34 -0.69 -11.96
C ARG A 61 -3.03 -1.25 -11.39
N CYS A 62 -2.77 -1.03 -10.10
CA CYS A 62 -1.57 -1.55 -9.47
C CYS A 62 -1.58 -3.08 -9.40
N LEU A 63 -2.76 -3.69 -9.15
CA LEU A 63 -2.91 -5.14 -9.18
C LEU A 63 -2.69 -5.71 -10.57
N GLU A 64 -3.25 -5.08 -11.61
CA GLU A 64 -2.99 -5.49 -13.00
C GLU A 64 -1.50 -5.36 -13.36
N ALA A 65 -0.86 -4.24 -13.02
CA ALA A 65 0.56 -4.03 -13.26
C ALA A 65 1.47 -4.98 -12.45
N SER A 66 0.98 -5.52 -11.33
CA SER A 66 1.72 -6.51 -10.53
C SER A 66 1.63 -7.92 -11.11
N LYS A 67 0.57 -8.26 -11.86
CA LYS A 67 0.37 -9.60 -12.45
C LYS A 67 1.34 -9.92 -13.59
N THR A 68 1.87 -8.89 -14.25
CA THR A 68 2.86 -9.05 -15.33
C THR A 68 4.24 -9.45 -14.84
N ASP A 69 4.50 -9.32 -13.53
CA ASP A 69 5.70 -9.87 -12.90
C ASP A 69 5.45 -11.34 -12.51
N LEU A 70 6.48 -12.19 -12.64
CA LEU A 70 6.47 -13.56 -12.13
C LEU A 70 6.00 -13.54 -10.66
N GLN A 71 4.79 -14.03 -10.41
CA GLN A 71 4.28 -14.13 -9.06
C GLN A 71 5.17 -15.13 -8.30
N PRO A 72 5.82 -14.74 -7.20
CA PRO A 72 6.41 -15.74 -6.33
C PRO A 72 5.30 -16.68 -5.86
N GLU A 73 5.60 -17.98 -5.84
CA GLU A 73 4.68 -18.97 -5.25
C GLU A 73 4.30 -18.50 -3.83
N PRO A 74 3.08 -18.79 -3.35
CA PRO A 74 2.67 -18.44 -1.99
C PRO A 74 3.52 -19.26 -1.00
N LEU A 75 4.68 -18.73 -0.64
CA LEU A 75 5.49 -19.23 0.45
C LEU A 75 4.88 -18.71 1.75
N GLU A 76 4.84 -19.57 2.76
CA GLU A 76 4.51 -19.12 4.11
C GLU A 76 5.54 -18.07 4.52
N ILE A 77 5.05 -16.83 4.72
CA ILE A 77 5.88 -15.73 5.18
C ILE A 77 6.07 -15.90 6.68
N GLU A 78 7.33 -15.99 7.12
CA GLU A 78 7.69 -16.12 8.53
C GLU A 78 7.09 -14.98 9.38
N GLU A 79 6.64 -15.33 10.58
CA GLU A 79 5.99 -14.42 11.53
C GLU A 79 6.69 -14.47 12.88
N HIS A 80 7.12 -13.31 13.38
CA HIS A 80 7.67 -13.18 14.74
C HIS A 80 6.78 -12.28 15.60
N ASP A 81 6.76 -12.55 16.90
CA ASP A 81 6.11 -11.66 17.87
C ASP A 81 6.82 -10.30 17.91
N ILE A 82 6.02 -9.23 17.96
CA ILE A 82 6.55 -7.86 18.00
C ILE A 82 7.34 -7.66 19.29
N THR A 83 8.62 -7.32 19.14
CA THR A 83 9.53 -7.14 20.28
C THR A 83 9.66 -5.68 20.69
N SER A 84 10.22 -5.42 21.86
CA SER A 84 10.53 -4.04 22.31
C SER A 84 11.57 -3.34 21.41
N ARG A 85 12.35 -4.10 20.63
CA ARG A 85 13.36 -3.58 19.68
C ARG A 85 12.74 -3.12 18.35
N ALA A 86 11.49 -3.49 18.06
CA ALA A 86 10.81 -3.17 16.81
C ALA A 86 10.90 -1.67 16.45
N ALA A 87 10.65 -0.79 17.42
CA ALA A 87 10.68 0.65 17.20
C ALA A 87 12.06 1.17 16.78
N SER A 88 13.14 0.62 17.36
CA SER A 88 14.51 0.97 16.97
C SER A 88 14.92 0.40 15.61
N GLN A 89 14.42 -0.78 15.25
CA GLN A 89 14.67 -1.40 13.94
C GLN A 89 13.93 -0.65 12.82
N VAL A 90 12.66 -0.26 13.04
CA VAL A 90 11.85 0.51 12.08
C VAL A 90 12.47 1.89 11.79
N LYS A 91 13.06 2.55 12.79
CA LYS A 91 13.75 3.84 12.59
C LYS A 91 14.93 3.78 11.62
N GLN A 92 15.48 2.60 11.38
CA GLN A 92 16.59 2.37 10.46
C GLN A 92 16.11 2.00 9.04
N LEU A 93 14.79 1.89 8.84
CA LEU A 93 14.23 1.58 7.53
C LEU A 93 14.14 2.81 6.64
N GLU A 94 14.68 2.66 5.44
CA GLU A 94 14.44 3.62 4.37
C GLU A 94 13.01 3.46 3.82
N PRO A 95 12.31 4.55 3.45
CA PRO A 95 10.95 4.48 2.92
C PRO A 95 10.78 3.52 1.74
N VAL A 96 11.79 3.42 0.88
CA VAL A 96 11.80 2.49 -0.26
C VAL A 96 11.77 1.03 0.18
N GLN A 97 12.42 0.68 1.30
CA GLN A 97 12.44 -0.69 1.80
C GLN A 97 11.06 -1.10 2.31
N LEU A 98 10.34 -0.18 2.96
CA LEU A 98 8.95 -0.41 3.37
C LEU A 98 8.04 -0.60 2.14
N ALA A 99 8.19 0.22 1.10
CA ALA A 99 7.42 0.08 -0.13
C ALA A 99 7.66 -1.27 -0.83
N ILE A 100 8.92 -1.70 -0.94
CA ILE A 100 9.28 -3.02 -1.49
C ILE A 100 8.65 -4.14 -0.65
N TRP A 101 8.73 -4.04 0.68
CA TRP A 101 8.15 -5.05 1.57
C TRP A 101 6.62 -5.12 1.45
N ILE A 102 5.92 -3.97 1.40
CA ILE A 102 4.46 -3.93 1.21
C ILE A 102 4.08 -4.50 -0.16
N ALA A 103 4.77 -4.11 -1.23
CA ALA A 103 4.51 -4.59 -2.58
C ALA A 103 4.73 -6.10 -2.75
N ALA A 104 5.57 -6.72 -1.93
CA ALA A 104 5.79 -8.15 -1.92
C ALA A 104 4.67 -8.94 -1.20
N ALA A 105 3.83 -8.29 -0.40
CA ALA A 105 2.76 -8.97 0.32
C ALA A 105 1.68 -9.52 -0.64
N PRO A 106 1.01 -10.63 -0.31
CA PRO A 106 -0.11 -11.14 -1.11
C PRO A 106 -1.34 -10.22 -1.00
N GLU A 107 -2.21 -10.25 -2.00
CA GLU A 107 -3.56 -9.67 -1.85
C GLU A 107 -4.45 -10.58 -0.99
N PRO A 108 -5.32 -10.02 -0.12
CA PRO A 108 -5.64 -8.59 0.05
C PRO A 108 -4.74 -7.83 1.04
N GLN A 109 -3.71 -8.47 1.58
CA GLN A 109 -2.86 -7.89 2.62
C GLN A 109 -2.06 -6.68 2.13
N ARG A 110 -1.51 -6.73 0.91
CA ARG A 110 -0.81 -5.59 0.28
C ARG A 110 -1.67 -4.33 0.22
N THR A 111 -2.87 -4.40 -0.35
CA THR A 111 -3.85 -3.29 -0.33
C THR A 111 -4.09 -2.77 1.09
N ALA A 112 -4.34 -3.67 2.05
CA ALA A 112 -4.61 -3.28 3.44
C ALA A 112 -3.43 -2.53 4.09
N LEU A 113 -2.21 -3.03 3.89
CA LEU A 113 -0.99 -2.40 4.40
C LEU A 113 -0.74 -1.04 3.74
N ALA A 114 -0.86 -0.97 2.41
CA ALA A 114 -0.65 0.26 1.65
C ALA A 114 -1.61 1.37 2.10
N LEU A 115 -2.92 1.08 2.23
CA LEU A 115 -3.91 2.06 2.67
C LEU A 115 -3.72 2.48 4.13
N PHE A 116 -3.41 1.52 5.02
CA PHE A 116 -3.26 1.80 6.44
C PHE A 116 -2.00 2.64 6.73
N TYR A 117 -0.86 2.30 6.13
CA TYR A 117 0.40 3.02 6.34
C TYR A 117 0.55 4.28 5.49
N LEU A 118 -0.36 4.53 4.54
CA LEU A 118 -0.48 5.84 3.91
C LEU A 118 -0.90 6.92 4.92
N ASP A 119 -1.67 6.52 5.96
CA ASP A 119 -2.16 7.39 7.04
C ASP A 119 -3.08 8.54 6.57
N GLU A 120 -3.85 8.29 5.51
CA GLU A 120 -4.77 9.28 4.90
C GLU A 120 -6.24 8.94 5.09
N PHE A 121 -6.55 7.72 5.55
CA PHE A 121 -7.90 7.18 5.60
C PHE A 121 -8.24 6.67 6.99
N ASN A 122 -9.47 6.91 7.44
CA ASN A 122 -9.98 6.20 8.61
C ASN A 122 -10.35 4.75 8.24
N TYR A 123 -10.53 3.89 9.25
CA TYR A 123 -10.76 2.47 9.00
C TYR A 123 -12.01 2.17 8.16
N LEU A 124 -13.09 2.97 8.23
CA LEU A 124 -14.28 2.78 7.40
C LEU A 124 -13.98 3.08 5.93
N GLU A 125 -13.20 4.12 5.66
CA GLU A 125 -12.76 4.48 4.31
C GLU A 125 -11.82 3.40 3.74
N ILE A 126 -10.94 2.82 4.55
CA ILE A 126 -10.08 1.71 4.12
C ILE A 126 -10.92 0.49 3.74
N LEU A 127 -11.92 0.12 4.55
CA LEU A 127 -12.80 -1.01 4.25
C LEU A 127 -13.56 -0.80 2.95
N ASP A 128 -14.00 0.44 2.72
CA ASP A 128 -14.69 0.85 1.51
C ASP A 128 -13.78 0.71 0.28
N ILE A 129 -12.61 1.38 0.27
CA ILE A 129 -11.65 1.37 -0.85
C ILE A 129 -11.12 -0.04 -1.15
N ALA A 130 -10.79 -0.80 -0.11
CA ALA A 130 -10.23 -2.15 -0.24
C ALA A 130 -11.28 -3.22 -0.53
N GLU A 131 -12.57 -2.91 -0.36
CA GLU A 131 -13.70 -3.85 -0.44
C GLU A 131 -13.52 -5.05 0.52
N LEU A 132 -13.12 -4.75 1.76
CA LEU A 132 -12.83 -5.74 2.79
C LEU A 132 -13.82 -5.69 3.95
N LYS A 133 -13.95 -6.83 4.63
CA LYS A 133 -14.59 -6.90 5.94
C LYS A 133 -13.59 -6.46 7.02
N LEU A 134 -14.10 -5.90 8.13
CA LEU A 134 -13.27 -5.50 9.28
C LEU A 134 -12.40 -6.64 9.80
N SER A 135 -12.93 -7.86 9.86
CA SER A 135 -12.18 -9.05 10.26
C SER A 135 -11.01 -9.36 9.32
N THR A 136 -11.19 -9.19 8.02
CA THR A 136 -10.13 -9.36 7.02
C THR A 136 -9.06 -8.28 7.16
N LEU A 137 -9.47 -7.01 7.28
CA LEU A 137 -8.53 -5.90 7.47
C LEU A 137 -7.70 -6.10 8.75
N SER A 138 -8.36 -6.43 9.86
CA SER A 138 -7.70 -6.69 11.14
C SER A 138 -6.68 -7.84 11.04
N ARG A 139 -7.07 -8.95 10.40
CA ARG A 139 -6.16 -10.08 10.17
C ARG A 139 -4.97 -9.68 9.32
N CYS A 140 -5.18 -9.05 8.17
CA CYS A 140 -4.10 -8.59 7.27
C CYS A 140 -3.08 -7.70 7.99
N LEU A 141 -3.56 -6.72 8.76
CA LEU A 141 -2.69 -5.81 9.51
C LEU A 141 -1.96 -6.51 10.66
N SER A 142 -2.65 -7.37 11.42
CA SER A 142 -2.04 -8.11 12.52
C SER A 142 -0.96 -9.08 12.05
N GLN A 143 -1.21 -9.76 10.94
CA GLN A 143 -0.28 -10.69 10.32
C GLN A 143 0.91 -9.92 9.71
N GLY A 144 0.62 -8.84 8.98
CA GLY A 144 1.65 -8.04 8.33
C GLY A 144 2.64 -7.44 9.32
N ARG A 145 2.20 -7.01 10.50
CA ARG A 145 3.12 -6.52 11.55
C ARG A 145 4.08 -7.61 12.05
N ARG A 146 3.61 -8.85 12.20
CA ARG A 146 4.45 -9.98 12.63
C ARG A 146 5.42 -10.43 11.55
N GLN A 147 4.99 -10.37 10.29
CA GLN A 147 5.86 -10.62 9.13
C GLN A 147 6.92 -9.51 8.96
N LEU A 148 6.55 -8.25 9.21
CA LEU A 148 7.51 -7.16 9.22
C LEU A 148 8.54 -7.33 10.34
N GLN A 149 8.12 -7.78 11.52
CA GLN A 149 9.04 -8.09 12.61
C GLN A 149 10.04 -9.19 12.21
N ALA A 150 9.57 -10.31 11.63
CA ALA A 150 10.45 -11.38 11.16
C ALA A 150 11.47 -10.88 10.14
N TRP A 151 11.01 -10.07 9.18
CA TRP A 151 11.89 -9.46 8.17
C TRP A 151 12.90 -8.48 8.78
N LEU A 152 12.50 -7.71 9.79
CA LEU A 152 13.41 -6.84 10.55
C LEU A 152 14.46 -7.66 11.29
N ASP A 153 14.08 -8.73 11.98
CA ASP A 153 15.01 -9.58 12.73
C ASP A 153 16.04 -10.22 11.80
N ALA A 154 15.60 -10.78 10.68
CA ALA A 154 16.47 -11.39 9.66
C ALA A 154 17.51 -10.39 9.10
N LYS A 155 17.14 -9.11 8.98
CA LYS A 155 18.09 -8.05 8.56
C LYS A 155 19.14 -7.72 9.60
N HIS A 156 18.84 -7.90 10.90
CA HIS A 156 19.74 -7.54 12.00
C HIS A 156 20.59 -8.73 12.47
N THR A 157 20.21 -9.98 12.16
CA THR A 157 21.01 -11.19 12.46
C THR A 157 22.30 -11.32 11.64
N GLY A 158 22.64 -10.34 10.80
CA GLY A 158 23.86 -10.29 10.00
C GLY A 158 25.07 -9.59 10.65
N VAL A 159 24.96 -9.09 11.88
CA VAL A 159 26.09 -8.51 12.63
C VAL A 159 26.47 -9.46 13.77
N PRO A 160 27.64 -10.13 13.73
CA PRO A 160 28.15 -10.80 14.92
C PRO A 160 28.44 -9.71 15.96
N GLU A 161 27.85 -9.83 17.14
CA GLU A 161 28.32 -9.10 18.33
C GLU A 161 29.77 -9.55 18.58
N ALA A 162 30.70 -8.62 18.42
CA ALA A 162 32.12 -8.77 18.77
C ALA A 162 32.37 -8.36 20.21
#